data_AF-A0AAR5QJV0-F1
#
_entry.id   AF-A0AAR5QJV0-F1
#
_cell.length_a   1.000
_cell.length_b   1.000
_cell.length_c   1.000
_cell.angle_alpha   90.00
_cell.angle_beta   90.00
_cell.angle_gamma   90.00
#
_symmetry.space_group_name_H-M   'P 1'
#
loop_
_entity.id
_entity.type
_entity.pdbx_description
1 polymer ?
#
loop_
_entity_poly.entity_id
_entity_poly.type
_entity_poly.pdbx_seq_one_letter_code
_entity_poly.pdbx_strand_id
1 'polypeptide(L)'
;MIVMPGENEGNGDVTAGDHPLSINPESQWSTFFRDNEVLLQIDKDVRRLCPDISFFQQPTEFPCEEIVNSCDMKRLHTRVQRSVMNCANVERRGLGITKIGIPGKKMSEDYAPMEEGKEAHWEVVERILFLYAKLNPGQGYVQGMNEIIGPIYHAFASDPDIKFREFAEADSFFCFTNLMSEIRDFFIKSLDESVHGINTMMNTLLHRLKNSDLDVWLKFQQQDLKPQYYSFRWITLLLSQEFPLPDVLRIWDTLFSDENRFDFLIYVCCAMIIILRNQLLEGDFSSNIKLLQNFPPMDVQVILTKAVELSKLKLF
;
A
#
# COMPACT_ATOMS: atom_id res chain seq x y z
N MET A 1 -29.84 15.97 -13.04
CA MET A 1 -30.14 14.53 -12.96
C MET A 1 -28.79 13.83 -13.07
N ILE A 2 -28.35 13.05 -12.09
CA ILE A 2 -27.08 12.30 -12.21
C ILE A 2 -27.45 10.90 -12.71
N VAL A 3 -27.00 10.51 -13.91
CA VAL A 3 -27.12 9.13 -14.40
C VAL A 3 -25.79 8.75 -15.03
N MET A 4 -24.98 7.90 -14.39
CA MET A 4 -23.69 7.43 -14.93
C MET A 4 -23.45 6.03 -14.39
N PRO A 5 -23.37 4.98 -15.23
CA PRO A 5 -22.66 4.92 -16.50
C PRO A 5 -23.47 4.50 -17.73
N GLY A 6 -22.89 4.85 -18.88
CA GLY A 6 -23.31 4.53 -20.23
C GLY A 6 -24.22 5.56 -20.91
N GLU A 7 -24.68 6.58 -20.17
CA GLU A 7 -25.58 7.69 -20.55
C GLU A 7 -26.33 7.53 -21.90
N ASN A 8 -27.46 6.83 -21.88
CA ASN A 8 -28.47 6.87 -22.96
C ASN A 8 -29.64 7.77 -22.50
N GLU A 9 -29.83 8.92 -23.15
CA GLU A 9 -31.04 9.77 -23.00
C GLU A 9 -32.26 9.20 -23.76
N GLY A 10 -32.39 7.87 -23.79
CA GLY A 10 -33.50 7.18 -24.44
C GLY A 10 -34.65 6.99 -23.48
N ASN A 11 -35.82 7.53 -23.81
CA ASN A 11 -37.10 7.38 -23.10
C ASN A 11 -37.65 5.93 -23.20
N GLY A 12 -36.81 4.93 -22.92
CA GLY A 12 -37.03 3.51 -23.17
C GLY A 12 -37.02 2.68 -21.89
N ASP A 13 -37.83 1.62 -21.91
CA ASP A 13 -38.13 0.68 -20.83
C ASP A 13 -36.91 0.28 -19.98
N VAL A 14 -36.96 0.59 -18.67
CA VAL A 14 -35.92 0.32 -17.66
C VAL A 14 -35.65 -1.17 -17.42
N THR A 15 -36.46 -2.06 -18.00
CA THR A 15 -36.35 -3.51 -17.81
C THR A 15 -35.33 -4.19 -18.74
N ALA A 16 -34.86 -3.49 -19.79
CA ALA A 16 -33.95 -4.07 -20.81
C ALA A 16 -32.61 -3.34 -20.99
N GLY A 17 -32.40 -2.19 -20.34
CA GLY A 17 -31.17 -1.38 -20.42
C GLY A 17 -30.21 -1.60 -19.25
N ASP A 18 -28.93 -1.25 -19.43
CA ASP A 18 -27.96 -1.26 -18.33
C ASP A 18 -28.33 -0.19 -17.29
N HIS A 19 -28.50 -0.61 -16.03
CA HIS A 19 -29.01 0.23 -14.95
C HIS A 19 -28.29 -0.08 -13.61
N PRO A 20 -28.38 0.80 -12.59
CA PRO A 20 -27.61 0.65 -11.34
C PRO A 20 -27.77 -0.70 -10.62
N LEU A 21 -28.96 -1.28 -10.69
CA LEU A 21 -29.26 -2.57 -10.06
C LEU A 21 -29.03 -3.79 -10.98
N SER A 22 -28.35 -3.60 -12.11
CA SER A 22 -28.19 -4.66 -13.12
C SER A 22 -27.28 -5.76 -12.57
N ILE A 23 -27.71 -7.00 -12.74
CA ILE A 23 -26.98 -8.21 -12.31
C ILE A 23 -26.19 -8.80 -13.48
N ASN A 24 -26.28 -8.18 -14.67
CA ASN A 24 -25.52 -8.62 -15.84
C ASN A 24 -24.01 -8.44 -15.58
N PRO A 25 -23.17 -9.48 -15.76
CA PRO A 25 -21.72 -9.34 -15.67
C PRO A 25 -21.10 -8.29 -16.59
N GLU A 26 -21.74 -7.99 -17.72
CA GLU A 26 -21.31 -6.95 -18.69
C GLU A 26 -21.87 -5.56 -18.38
N SER A 27 -22.56 -5.39 -17.24
CA SER A 27 -23.09 -4.11 -16.81
C SER A 27 -21.97 -3.10 -16.55
N GLN A 28 -22.06 -1.93 -17.18
CA GLN A 28 -21.19 -0.80 -16.89
C GLN A 28 -21.46 -0.28 -15.48
N TRP A 29 -22.72 -0.34 -15.01
CA TRP A 29 -23.06 -0.02 -13.62
C TRP A 29 -22.37 -0.94 -12.63
N SER A 30 -22.43 -2.26 -12.85
CA SER A 30 -21.72 -3.25 -12.01
C SER A 30 -20.21 -2.99 -12.00
N THR A 31 -19.64 -2.68 -13.16
CA THR A 31 -18.22 -2.34 -13.29
C THR A 31 -17.89 -1.05 -12.54
N PHE A 32 -18.71 -0.01 -12.68
CA PHE A 32 -18.54 1.27 -12.01
C PHE A 32 -18.57 1.13 -10.48
N PHE A 33 -19.50 0.35 -9.93
CA PHE A 33 -19.56 0.11 -8.49
C PHE A 33 -18.36 -0.68 -7.98
N ARG A 34 -17.94 -1.72 -8.71
CA ARG A 34 -16.75 -2.50 -8.36
C ARG A 34 -15.48 -1.64 -8.37
N ASP A 35 -15.33 -0.81 -9.39
CA ASP A 35 -14.24 0.15 -9.48
C ASP A 35 -14.28 1.17 -8.33
N ASN A 36 -15.47 1.61 -7.88
CA ASN A 36 -15.61 2.50 -6.72
C ASN A 36 -15.17 1.82 -5.42
N GLU A 37 -15.46 0.54 -5.23
CA GLU A 37 -15.00 -0.22 -4.06
C GLU A 37 -13.48 -0.29 -4.01
N VAL A 38 -12.85 -0.59 -5.15
CA VAL A 38 -11.38 -0.59 -5.29
C VAL A 38 -10.81 0.80 -5.02
N LEU A 39 -11.36 1.85 -5.63
CA LEU A 39 -10.93 3.24 -5.41
C LEU A 39 -11.07 3.66 -3.95
N LEU A 40 -12.17 3.32 -3.28
CA LEU A 40 -12.37 3.65 -1.87
C LEU A 40 -11.32 2.97 -0.97
N GLN A 41 -10.86 1.78 -1.33
CA GLN A 41 -9.78 1.11 -0.62
C GLN A 41 -8.44 1.83 -0.87
N ILE A 42 -8.12 2.11 -2.14
CA ILE A 42 -6.90 2.83 -2.52
C ILE A 42 -6.83 4.20 -1.84
N ASP A 43 -7.88 5.02 -1.93
CA ASP A 43 -7.97 6.37 -1.34
C ASP A 43 -7.65 6.35 0.17
N LYS A 44 -8.19 5.37 0.91
CA LYS A 44 -7.91 5.21 2.35
C LYS A 44 -6.44 4.87 2.63
N ASP A 45 -5.84 4.04 1.79
CA ASP A 45 -4.48 3.55 1.98
C ASP A 45 -3.45 4.62 1.59
N VAL A 46 -3.64 5.31 0.46
CA VAL A 46 -2.72 6.38 0.01
C VAL A 46 -2.75 7.62 0.90
N ARG A 47 -3.90 7.95 1.50
CA ARG A 47 -3.99 9.05 2.49
C ARG A 47 -3.18 8.78 3.76
N ARG A 48 -2.88 7.51 4.05
CA ARG A 48 -2.11 7.10 5.24
C ARG A 48 -0.68 6.70 4.90
N LEU A 49 -0.28 6.84 3.64
CA LEU A 49 1.04 6.48 3.16
C LEU A 49 2.12 7.38 3.76
N CYS A 50 3.13 6.77 4.37
CA CYS A 50 4.28 7.45 5.00
C CYS A 50 3.86 8.69 5.82
N PRO A 51 3.10 8.52 6.92
CA PRO A 51 2.52 9.65 7.66
C PRO A 51 3.58 10.55 8.32
N ASP A 52 4.81 10.07 8.47
CA ASP A 52 5.93 10.80 9.06
C ASP A 52 6.52 11.87 8.13
N ILE A 53 6.15 11.87 6.84
CA ILE A 53 6.60 12.87 5.87
C ILE A 53 5.42 13.62 5.26
N SER A 54 5.57 14.94 5.11
CA SER A 54 4.54 15.79 4.48
C SER A 54 4.50 15.68 2.96
N PHE A 55 5.46 14.97 2.35
CA PHE A 55 5.65 14.91 0.91
C PHE A 55 4.37 14.51 0.17
N PHE A 56 3.70 13.44 0.62
CA PHE A 56 2.52 12.94 -0.09
C PHE A 56 1.33 13.92 -0.06
N GLN A 57 1.27 14.79 0.94
CA GLN A 57 0.23 15.82 1.08
C GLN A 57 0.61 17.15 0.42
N GLN A 58 1.82 17.28 -0.12
CA GLN A 58 2.26 18.46 -0.86
C GLN A 58 1.80 18.42 -2.32
N PRO A 59 1.60 19.60 -2.95
CA PRO A 59 1.26 19.65 -4.36
C PRO A 59 2.44 19.18 -5.21
N THR A 60 2.16 18.36 -6.22
CA THR A 60 3.14 18.04 -7.25
C THR A 60 3.46 19.27 -8.09
N GLU A 61 4.71 19.40 -8.53
CA GLU A 61 5.14 20.42 -9.51
C GLU A 61 4.57 20.15 -10.90
N PHE A 62 4.18 18.90 -11.17
CA PHE A 62 3.70 18.42 -12.47
C PHE A 62 2.30 17.79 -12.32
N PRO A 63 1.25 18.60 -12.08
CA PRO A 63 -0.11 18.09 -12.03
C PRO A 63 -0.61 17.68 -13.43
N CYS A 64 -1.45 16.65 -13.51
CA CYS A 64 -2.08 16.29 -14.78
C CYS A 64 -3.14 17.32 -15.19
N GLU A 65 -2.81 18.22 -16.13
CA GLU A 65 -3.67 19.34 -16.56
C GLU A 65 -5.08 18.91 -16.96
N GLU A 66 -5.22 17.78 -17.66
CA GLU A 66 -6.52 17.26 -18.10
C GLU A 66 -7.44 16.84 -16.95
N ILE A 67 -6.85 16.49 -15.80
CA ILE A 67 -7.56 16.04 -14.59
C ILE A 67 -7.84 17.24 -13.70
N VAL A 68 -6.84 18.09 -13.43
CA VAL A 68 -7.00 19.21 -12.49
C VAL A 68 -7.94 20.30 -13.00
N ASN A 69 -8.05 20.48 -14.33
CA ASN A 69 -8.91 21.47 -14.95
C ASN A 69 -10.31 20.93 -15.33
N SER A 70 -10.66 19.70 -14.90
CA SER A 70 -11.87 19.00 -15.33
C SER A 70 -13.15 19.35 -14.55
N CYS A 71 -13.21 20.49 -13.84
CA CYS A 71 -14.33 20.87 -12.96
C CYS A 71 -14.78 19.72 -12.03
N ASP A 72 -13.81 19.04 -11.39
CA ASP A 72 -14.00 17.90 -10.48
C ASP A 72 -14.70 16.65 -11.04
N MET A 73 -14.96 16.58 -12.35
CA MET A 73 -15.64 15.43 -12.94
C MET A 73 -14.72 14.22 -13.13
N LYS A 74 -13.40 14.44 -13.32
CA LYS A 74 -12.43 13.36 -13.60
C LYS A 74 -11.54 12.98 -12.41
N ARG A 75 -11.55 13.75 -11.31
CA ARG A 75 -10.72 13.45 -10.14
C ARG A 75 -11.24 12.20 -9.40
N LEU A 76 -10.34 11.25 -9.16
CA LEU A 76 -10.70 9.95 -8.56
C LEU A 76 -11.20 10.11 -7.11
N HIS A 77 -10.52 10.91 -6.28
CA HIS A 77 -11.01 11.20 -4.93
C HIS A 77 -12.44 11.79 -4.89
N THR A 78 -12.84 12.58 -5.89
CA THR A 78 -14.21 13.13 -5.98
C THR A 78 -15.23 12.01 -6.25
N ARG A 79 -14.86 11.03 -7.06
CA ARG A 79 -15.67 9.82 -7.29
C ARG A 79 -15.86 9.03 -5.99
N VAL A 80 -14.83 8.97 -5.15
CA VAL A 80 -14.90 8.35 -3.80
C VAL A 80 -15.80 9.16 -2.87
N GLN A 81 -15.64 10.48 -2.78
CA GLN A 81 -16.47 11.34 -1.91
C GLN A 81 -17.96 11.26 -2.26
N ARG A 82 -18.29 11.20 -3.56
CA ARG A 82 -19.68 11.05 -4.04
C ARG A 82 -20.30 9.69 -3.72
N SER A 83 -19.51 8.69 -3.34
CA SER A 83 -20.03 7.38 -2.93
C SER A 83 -20.56 7.35 -1.48
N VAL A 84 -20.21 8.35 -0.66
CA VAL A 84 -20.63 8.44 0.74
C VAL A 84 -21.86 9.34 0.85
N MET A 85 -22.99 8.78 1.28
CA MET A 85 -24.20 9.57 1.52
C MET A 85 -24.02 10.48 2.74
N ASN A 86 -24.17 11.78 2.56
CA ASN A 86 -24.27 12.72 3.67
C ASN A 86 -25.60 12.50 4.38
N CYS A 87 -25.56 12.01 5.61
CA CYS A 87 -26.75 11.94 6.47
C CYS A 87 -26.86 13.21 7.32
N ALA A 88 -28.09 13.70 7.48
CA ALA A 88 -28.42 14.79 8.36
C ALA A 88 -29.62 14.37 9.21
N ASN A 89 -29.56 14.63 10.51
CA ASN A 89 -30.69 14.34 11.40
C ASN A 89 -31.81 15.33 11.11
N VAL A 90 -33.04 14.82 10.96
CA VAL A 90 -34.23 15.65 10.85
C VAL A 90 -34.78 15.91 12.25
N GLU A 91 -34.71 17.17 12.70
CA GLU A 91 -35.34 17.56 13.95
C GLU A 91 -36.81 17.94 13.70
N ARG A 92 -37.73 17.27 14.39
CA ARG A 92 -39.15 17.66 14.41
C ARG A 92 -39.39 18.55 15.62
N ARG A 93 -39.75 19.81 15.39
CA ARG A 93 -40.46 20.62 16.40
C ARG A 93 -41.94 20.64 16.02
N GLY A 94 -42.82 20.54 17.02
CA GLY A 94 -44.26 20.35 16.82
C GLY A 94 -44.90 21.35 15.85
N LEU A 95 -46.03 20.93 15.26
CA LEU A 95 -46.78 21.59 14.17
C LEU A 95 -46.12 21.52 12.78
N GLY A 96 -45.47 20.40 12.46
CA GLY A 96 -45.25 19.98 11.07
C GLY A 96 -44.09 20.66 10.32
N ILE A 97 -43.27 21.47 10.98
CA ILE A 97 -42.06 22.07 10.37
C ILE A 97 -40.86 21.14 10.59
N THR A 98 -40.36 20.53 9.51
CA THR A 98 -39.11 19.78 9.50
C THR A 98 -37.95 20.72 9.18
N LYS A 99 -36.98 20.84 10.08
CA LYS A 99 -35.69 21.50 9.77
C LYS A 99 -34.62 20.41 9.66
N ILE A 100 -33.88 20.40 8.56
CA ILE A 100 -32.71 19.54 8.40
C ILE A 100 -31.63 20.10 9.32
N GLY A 101 -31.22 19.34 10.34
CA GLY A 101 -30.10 19.71 11.19
C GLY A 101 -28.85 19.78 10.33
N ILE A 102 -28.16 20.92 10.34
CA ILE A 102 -26.85 21.04 9.67
C ILE A 102 -25.97 19.96 10.31
N PRO A 103 -25.37 19.04 9.53
CA PRO A 103 -24.55 18.00 10.10
C PRO A 103 -23.50 18.64 10.99
N GLY A 104 -23.49 18.24 12.27
CA GLY A 104 -22.52 18.71 13.24
C GLY A 104 -21.13 18.56 12.64
N LYS A 105 -20.34 19.64 12.75
CA LYS A 105 -18.95 19.77 12.32
C LYS A 105 -18.29 18.39 12.26
N LYS A 106 -18.10 17.84 11.05
CA LYS A 106 -17.28 16.65 10.86
C LYS A 106 -15.99 16.85 11.65
N MET A 107 -15.49 15.81 12.31
CA MET A 107 -14.06 15.77 12.66
C MET A 107 -13.31 16.27 11.42
N SER A 108 -12.41 17.24 11.61
CA SER A 108 -11.53 17.76 10.55
C SER A 108 -11.14 16.59 9.65
N GLU A 109 -11.63 16.57 8.41
CA GLU A 109 -11.03 15.69 7.41
C GLU A 109 -9.63 16.28 7.23
N ASP A 110 -8.62 15.71 7.88
CA ASP A 110 -7.23 16.19 7.87
C ASP A 110 -6.58 16.16 6.46
N TYR A 111 -7.38 15.85 5.44
CA TYR A 111 -7.00 15.73 4.04
C TYR A 111 -8.05 16.41 3.15
N ALA A 112 -8.16 17.73 3.28
CA ALA A 112 -8.98 18.52 2.37
C ALA A 112 -8.41 18.44 0.93
N PRO A 113 -9.27 18.31 -0.10
CA PRO A 113 -8.83 18.43 -1.49
C PRO A 113 -8.10 19.75 -1.72
N MET A 114 -7.07 19.73 -2.59
CA MET A 114 -6.33 20.93 -2.93
C MET A 114 -7.17 21.90 -3.78
N GLU A 115 -6.71 23.16 -3.85
CA GLU A 115 -7.30 24.17 -4.73
C GLU A 115 -7.30 23.73 -6.20
N GLU A 116 -8.22 24.29 -6.99
CA GLU A 116 -8.33 24.02 -8.42
C GLU A 116 -7.00 24.30 -9.14
N GLY A 117 -6.60 23.40 -10.04
CA GLY A 117 -5.29 23.44 -10.71
C GLY A 117 -4.12 22.79 -9.96
N LYS A 118 -4.27 22.43 -8.68
CA LYS A 118 -3.26 21.66 -7.92
C LYS A 118 -3.68 20.20 -7.76
N GLU A 119 -2.67 19.33 -7.66
CA GLU A 119 -2.81 17.90 -7.42
C GLU A 119 -1.81 17.50 -6.34
N ALA A 120 -2.26 16.72 -5.36
CA ALA A 120 -1.40 16.19 -4.32
C ALA A 120 -0.63 14.96 -4.82
N HIS A 121 0.57 14.74 -4.28
CA HIS A 121 1.34 13.53 -4.57
C HIS A 121 0.56 12.23 -4.26
N TRP A 122 -0.27 12.19 -3.23
CA TRP A 122 -1.13 11.02 -2.95
C TRP A 122 -2.20 10.77 -4.03
N GLU A 123 -2.70 11.81 -4.71
CA GLU A 123 -3.67 11.67 -5.83
C GLU A 123 -2.98 11.01 -7.05
N VAL A 124 -1.70 11.34 -7.28
CA VAL A 124 -0.89 10.70 -8.32
C VAL A 124 -0.71 9.20 -8.02
N VAL A 125 -0.37 8.87 -6.77
CA VAL A 125 -0.23 7.46 -6.33
C VAL A 125 -1.57 6.71 -6.41
N GLU A 126 -2.69 7.35 -6.05
CA GLU A 126 -4.04 6.79 -6.20
C GLU A 126 -4.30 6.38 -7.66
N ARG A 127 -3.96 7.26 -8.60
CA ARG A 127 -4.13 7.02 -10.03
C ARG A 127 -3.27 5.86 -10.52
N ILE A 128 -1.98 5.83 -10.17
CA ILE A 128 -1.07 4.72 -10.53
C ILE A 128 -1.64 3.37 -10.08
N LEU A 129 -2.05 3.27 -8.81
CA LEU A 129 -2.59 2.03 -8.23
C LEU A 129 -3.91 1.62 -8.89
N PHE A 130 -4.78 2.59 -9.17
CA PHE A 130 -6.05 2.32 -9.84
C PHE A 130 -5.84 1.82 -11.27
N LEU A 131 -4.95 2.46 -12.05
CA LEU A 131 -4.59 1.97 -13.39
C LEU A 131 -4.01 0.56 -13.33
N TYR A 132 -3.10 0.29 -12.39
CA TYR A 132 -2.52 -1.03 -12.23
C TYR A 132 -3.60 -2.09 -11.97
N ALA A 133 -4.54 -1.82 -11.06
CA ALA A 133 -5.62 -2.74 -10.73
C ALA A 133 -6.54 -3.01 -11.92
N LYS A 134 -6.82 -1.98 -12.74
CA LYS A 134 -7.63 -2.12 -13.96
C LYS A 134 -6.93 -2.95 -15.03
N LEU A 135 -5.62 -2.80 -15.18
CA LEU A 135 -4.81 -3.52 -16.17
C LEU A 135 -4.51 -4.97 -15.74
N ASN A 136 -4.58 -5.27 -14.44
CA ASN A 136 -4.29 -6.59 -13.89
C ASN A 136 -5.49 -7.19 -13.13
N PRO A 137 -6.64 -7.46 -13.80
CA PRO A 137 -7.87 -7.89 -13.13
C PRO A 137 -7.76 -9.25 -12.41
N GLY A 138 -6.76 -10.07 -12.75
CA GLY A 138 -6.49 -11.34 -12.06
C GLY A 138 -5.88 -11.17 -10.66
N GLN A 139 -5.22 -10.04 -10.39
CA GLN A 139 -4.71 -9.69 -9.06
C GLN A 139 -5.55 -8.58 -8.41
N GLY A 140 -5.88 -7.54 -9.19
CA GLY A 140 -6.52 -6.33 -8.69
C GLY A 140 -5.60 -5.53 -7.77
N TYR A 141 -6.21 -4.67 -6.96
CA TYR A 141 -5.53 -3.97 -5.87
C TYR A 141 -5.56 -4.83 -4.59
N VAL A 142 -4.43 -4.91 -3.90
CA VAL A 142 -4.32 -5.55 -2.58
C VAL A 142 -3.68 -4.57 -1.61
N GLN A 143 -4.23 -4.47 -0.40
CA GLN A 143 -3.68 -3.61 0.65
C GLN A 143 -2.21 -3.97 0.91
N GLY A 144 -1.35 -2.95 0.98
CA GLY A 144 0.11 -3.10 1.05
C GLY A 144 0.81 -2.72 -0.25
N MET A 145 0.12 -2.77 -1.40
CA MET A 145 0.68 -2.27 -2.67
C MET A 145 1.00 -0.77 -2.61
N ASN A 146 0.23 0.00 -1.85
CA ASN A 146 0.48 1.42 -1.56
C ASN A 146 1.86 1.65 -0.92
N GLU A 147 2.31 0.74 -0.04
CA GLU A 147 3.60 0.81 0.64
C GLU A 147 4.77 0.47 -0.27
N ILE A 148 4.52 -0.25 -1.35
CA ILE A 148 5.53 -0.56 -2.38
C ILE A 148 5.66 0.61 -3.35
N ILE A 149 4.56 1.18 -3.85
CA ILE A 149 4.62 2.31 -4.79
C ILE A 149 5.12 3.59 -4.14
N GLY A 150 4.87 3.81 -2.84
CA GLY A 150 5.26 5.04 -2.14
C GLY A 150 6.74 5.37 -2.26
N PRO A 151 7.65 4.47 -1.86
CA PRO A 151 9.09 4.69 -2.00
C PRO A 151 9.54 4.89 -3.45
N ILE A 152 8.99 4.12 -4.41
CA ILE A 152 9.30 4.25 -5.84
C ILE A 152 8.93 5.65 -6.33
N TYR A 153 7.70 6.07 -6.06
CA TYR A 153 7.21 7.36 -6.51
C TYR A 153 7.98 8.51 -5.88
N HIS A 154 8.24 8.45 -4.57
CA HIS A 154 9.06 9.45 -3.91
C HIS A 154 10.46 9.56 -4.52
N ALA A 155 11.10 8.43 -4.86
CA ALA A 155 12.43 8.45 -5.47
C ALA A 155 12.44 9.21 -6.81
N PHE A 156 11.47 8.94 -7.70
CA PHE A 156 11.38 9.63 -8.99
C PHE A 156 10.89 11.08 -8.87
N ALA A 157 9.89 11.34 -8.03
CA ALA A 157 9.32 12.67 -7.87
C ALA A 157 10.21 13.63 -7.05
N SER A 158 11.22 13.11 -6.36
CA SER A 158 12.24 13.90 -5.63
C SER A 158 13.58 13.97 -6.36
N ASP A 159 13.64 13.57 -7.64
CA ASP A 159 14.88 13.57 -8.42
C ASP A 159 15.47 15.00 -8.51
N PRO A 160 16.80 15.18 -8.35
CA PRO A 160 17.44 16.48 -8.50
C PRO A 160 17.26 17.12 -9.89
N ASP A 161 17.10 16.32 -10.95
CA ASP A 161 16.83 16.79 -12.30
C ASP A 161 15.32 16.94 -12.53
N ILE A 162 14.92 18.19 -12.75
CA ILE A 162 13.54 18.59 -13.04
C ILE A 162 12.95 17.82 -14.23
N LYS A 163 13.78 17.47 -15.23
CA LYS A 163 13.31 16.74 -16.42
C LYS A 163 12.86 15.32 -16.10
N PHE A 164 13.48 14.66 -15.11
CA PHE A 164 13.07 13.33 -14.69
C PHE A 164 11.81 13.40 -13.82
N ARG A 165 11.68 14.44 -12.99
CA ARG A 165 10.49 14.65 -12.16
C ARG A 165 9.20 14.82 -12.97
N GLU A 166 9.27 15.38 -14.18
CA GLU A 166 8.12 15.50 -15.10
C GLU A 166 7.52 14.13 -15.46
N PHE A 167 8.36 13.10 -15.62
CA PHE A 167 7.94 11.75 -15.99
C PHE A 167 7.74 10.81 -14.79
N ALA A 168 7.84 11.34 -13.56
CA ALA A 168 7.84 10.53 -12.34
C ALA A 168 6.62 9.61 -12.22
N GLU A 169 5.42 10.04 -12.62
CA GLU A 169 4.23 9.18 -12.59
C GLU A 169 4.36 7.95 -13.51
N ALA A 170 4.75 8.18 -14.76
CA ALA A 170 4.88 7.12 -15.77
C ALA A 170 6.00 6.16 -15.41
N ASP A 171 7.17 6.68 -15.02
CA ASP A 171 8.33 5.89 -14.62
C ASP A 171 8.01 5.05 -13.38
N SER A 172 7.30 5.64 -12.42
CA SER A 172 6.81 4.93 -11.24
C SER A 172 5.87 3.79 -11.61
N PHE A 173 4.92 4.02 -12.53
CA PHE A 173 3.98 2.99 -12.97
C PHE A 173 4.70 1.78 -13.58
N PHE A 174 5.66 2.00 -14.49
CA PHE A 174 6.39 0.90 -15.13
C PHE A 174 7.35 0.20 -14.17
N CYS A 175 8.08 0.96 -13.35
CA CYS A 175 8.97 0.40 -12.32
C CYS A 175 8.18 -0.46 -11.32
N PHE A 176 7.05 0.05 -10.83
CA PHE A 176 6.15 -0.66 -9.94
C PHE A 176 5.57 -1.92 -10.60
N THR A 177 5.14 -1.83 -11.86
CA THR A 177 4.59 -3.00 -12.59
C THR A 177 5.64 -4.11 -12.72
N ASN A 178 6.89 -3.74 -13.04
CA ASN A 178 7.99 -4.70 -13.12
C ASN A 178 8.24 -5.37 -11.77
N LEU A 179 8.36 -4.59 -10.69
CA LEU A 179 8.57 -5.13 -9.35
C LEU A 179 7.40 -6.03 -8.92
N MET A 180 6.16 -5.59 -9.14
CA MET A 180 4.96 -6.35 -8.81
C MET A 180 4.89 -7.68 -9.57
N SER A 181 5.45 -7.76 -10.78
CA SER A 181 5.51 -9.03 -11.52
C SER A 181 6.40 -10.07 -10.83
N GLU A 182 7.45 -9.63 -10.13
CA GLU A 182 8.36 -10.49 -9.37
C GLU A 182 7.80 -10.87 -7.99
N ILE A 183 7.13 -9.92 -7.30
CA ILE A 183 6.60 -10.12 -5.94
C ILE A 183 5.12 -10.50 -5.89
N ARG A 184 4.49 -10.74 -7.04
CA ARG A 184 3.04 -11.04 -7.16
C ARG A 184 2.59 -12.15 -6.21
N ASP A 185 3.42 -13.18 -6.08
CA ASP A 185 3.12 -14.38 -5.31
C ASP A 185 2.99 -14.09 -3.80
N PHE A 186 3.49 -12.93 -3.32
CA PHE A 186 3.31 -12.47 -1.94
C PHE A 186 1.91 -11.91 -1.65
N PHE A 187 1.18 -11.48 -2.68
CA PHE A 187 -0.11 -10.80 -2.55
C PHE A 187 -1.31 -11.69 -2.88
N ILE A 188 -1.08 -12.86 -3.47
CA ILE A 188 -2.14 -13.77 -3.89
C ILE A 188 -2.16 -14.98 -2.96
N LYS A 189 -3.20 -15.06 -2.12
CA LYS A 189 -3.36 -16.14 -1.13
C LYS A 189 -3.26 -17.55 -1.71
N SER A 190 -3.71 -17.77 -2.94
CA SER A 190 -3.60 -19.08 -3.60
C SER A 190 -2.17 -19.46 -3.98
N LEU A 191 -1.23 -18.52 -3.91
CA LEU A 191 0.19 -18.69 -4.23
C LEU A 191 1.08 -18.71 -2.98
N ASP A 192 0.50 -18.67 -1.77
CA ASP A 192 1.25 -18.65 -0.50
C ASP A 192 2.21 -19.86 -0.37
N GLU A 193 1.80 -21.02 -0.90
CA GLU A 193 2.56 -22.29 -0.89
C GLU A 193 3.46 -22.48 -2.13
N SER A 194 3.52 -21.50 -3.04
CA SER A 194 4.38 -21.59 -4.22
C SER A 194 5.87 -21.52 -3.84
N VAL A 195 6.75 -21.84 -4.80
CA VAL A 195 8.21 -21.78 -4.60
C VAL A 195 8.68 -20.39 -4.21
N HIS A 196 8.02 -19.34 -4.72
CA HIS A 196 8.27 -17.95 -4.38
C HIS A 196 7.18 -17.38 -3.46
N GLY A 197 6.35 -18.25 -2.87
CA GLY A 197 5.26 -17.87 -1.99
C GLY A 197 5.75 -17.42 -0.62
N ILE A 198 4.91 -16.66 0.07
CA ILE A 198 5.26 -16.09 1.37
C ILE A 198 5.58 -17.16 2.43
N ASN A 199 4.92 -18.32 2.41
CA ASN A 199 5.22 -19.39 3.37
C ASN A 199 6.61 -19.99 3.15
N THR A 200 7.00 -20.17 1.88
CA THR A 200 8.35 -20.65 1.53
C THR A 200 9.43 -19.65 1.98
N MET A 201 9.19 -18.36 1.78
CA MET A 201 10.09 -17.30 2.23
C MET A 201 10.24 -17.26 3.76
N MET A 202 9.13 -17.35 4.50
CA MET A 202 9.13 -17.41 5.97
C MET A 202 9.82 -18.68 6.50
N ASN A 203 9.62 -19.83 5.86
CA ASN A 203 10.32 -21.06 6.22
C ASN A 203 11.82 -20.93 5.97
N THR A 204 12.22 -20.30 4.87
CA THR A 204 13.62 -20.02 4.54
C THR A 204 14.26 -19.12 5.60
N LEU A 205 13.55 -18.10 6.09
CA LEU A 205 13.97 -17.26 7.21
C LEU A 205 14.23 -18.10 8.47
N LEU A 206 13.29 -18.96 8.87
CA LEU A 206 13.47 -19.82 10.04
C LEU A 206 14.66 -20.77 9.90
N HIS A 207 14.87 -21.36 8.71
CA HIS A 207 16.01 -22.22 8.45
C HIS A 207 17.34 -21.48 8.57
N ARG A 208 17.42 -20.24 8.06
CA ARG A 208 18.61 -19.39 8.18
C ARG A 208 18.88 -18.98 9.61
N LEU A 209 17.82 -18.63 10.36
CA LEU A 209 17.94 -18.33 11.77
C LEU A 209 18.49 -19.52 12.53
N LYS A 210 17.96 -20.74 12.30
CA LYS A 210 18.46 -21.98 12.92
C LYS A 210 19.94 -22.22 12.67
N ASN A 211 20.41 -21.98 11.44
CA ASN A 211 21.81 -22.18 11.07
C ASN A 211 22.75 -21.10 11.63
N SER A 212 22.23 -19.88 11.81
CA SER A 212 23.04 -18.72 12.23
C SER A 212 23.07 -18.54 13.75
N ASP A 213 21.95 -18.79 14.43
CA ASP A 213 21.82 -18.70 15.88
C ASP A 213 20.79 -19.72 16.40
N LEU A 214 21.30 -20.86 16.87
CA LEU A 214 20.48 -21.96 17.36
C LEU A 214 19.73 -21.59 18.65
N ASP A 215 20.30 -20.76 19.52
CA ASP A 215 19.71 -20.41 20.81
C ASP A 215 18.45 -19.56 20.61
N VAL A 216 18.53 -18.55 19.73
CA VAL A 216 17.36 -17.72 19.38
C VAL A 216 16.29 -18.56 18.69
N TRP A 217 16.70 -19.45 17.79
CA TRP A 217 15.75 -20.37 17.14
C TRP A 217 15.04 -21.28 18.15
N LEU A 218 15.78 -21.90 19.08
CA LEU A 218 15.20 -22.75 20.13
C LEU A 218 14.25 -21.95 21.03
N LYS A 219 14.59 -20.71 21.37
CA LYS A 219 13.71 -19.80 22.12
C LYS A 219 12.40 -19.56 21.38
N PHE A 220 12.44 -19.33 20.07
CA PHE A 220 11.23 -19.15 19.26
C PHE A 220 10.39 -20.43 19.25
N GLN A 221 11.01 -21.61 19.11
CA GLN A 221 10.29 -22.89 19.18
C GLN A 221 9.65 -23.13 20.55
N GLN A 222 10.36 -22.84 21.64
CA GLN A 222 9.85 -22.99 23.00
C GLN A 222 8.62 -22.11 23.26
N GLN A 223 8.59 -20.92 22.67
CA GLN A 223 7.50 -19.95 22.82
C GLN A 223 6.37 -20.14 21.78
N ASP A 224 6.44 -21.13 20.89
CA ASP A 224 5.58 -21.28 19.71
C ASP A 224 5.47 -19.97 18.91
N LEU A 225 6.59 -19.26 18.77
CA LEU A 225 6.68 -17.96 18.12
C LEU A 225 6.82 -18.17 16.60
N LYS A 226 5.67 -18.11 15.91
CA LYS A 226 5.59 -18.42 14.48
C LYS A 226 5.97 -17.22 13.61
N PRO A 227 6.66 -17.45 12.47
CA PRO A 227 7.15 -16.38 11.59
C PRO A 227 6.03 -15.50 11.03
N GLN A 228 4.81 -16.02 10.88
CA GLN A 228 3.65 -15.26 10.40
C GLN A 228 3.33 -14.05 11.29
N TYR A 229 3.68 -14.09 12.58
CA TYR A 229 3.33 -13.02 13.52
C TYR A 229 4.21 -11.78 13.40
N TYR A 230 5.40 -11.89 12.80
CA TYR A 230 6.36 -10.78 12.70
C TYR A 230 6.91 -10.59 11.28
N SER A 231 7.28 -11.68 10.59
CA SER A 231 8.00 -11.59 9.31
C SER A 231 7.12 -11.52 8.08
N PHE A 232 5.82 -11.79 8.20
CA PHE A 232 4.89 -11.71 7.05
C PHE A 232 4.97 -10.32 6.41
N ARG A 233 4.73 -9.27 7.20
CA ARG A 233 4.76 -7.88 6.77
C ARG A 233 6.16 -7.44 6.29
N TRP A 234 7.21 -7.90 6.98
CA TRP A 234 8.59 -7.62 6.62
C TRP A 234 8.91 -8.05 5.18
N ILE A 235 8.48 -9.25 4.82
CA ILE A 235 8.79 -9.85 3.52
C ILE A 235 7.84 -9.32 2.45
N THR A 236 6.51 -9.32 2.71
CA THR A 236 5.52 -8.91 1.70
C THR A 236 5.67 -7.44 1.29
N LEU A 237 6.09 -6.58 2.22
CA LEU A 237 6.23 -5.15 1.98
C LEU A 237 7.68 -4.69 1.80
N LEU A 238 8.63 -5.62 1.63
CA LEU A 238 10.06 -5.33 1.47
C LEU A 238 10.59 -4.35 2.54
N LEU A 239 10.17 -4.56 3.79
CA LEU A 239 10.51 -3.77 4.98
C LEU A 239 10.04 -2.29 4.96
N SER A 240 9.23 -1.87 4.00
CA SER A 240 8.79 -0.47 3.85
C SER A 240 8.04 0.12 5.05
N GLN A 241 7.37 -0.72 5.86
CA GLN A 241 6.70 -0.29 7.09
C GLN A 241 7.50 -0.52 8.38
N GLU A 242 8.73 -1.06 8.29
CA GLU A 242 9.59 -1.24 9.47
C GLU A 242 10.55 -0.07 9.68
N PHE A 243 10.84 0.67 8.60
CA PHE A 243 11.83 1.73 8.59
C PHE A 243 11.26 3.02 8.02
N PRO A 244 11.77 4.19 8.44
CA PRO A 244 11.45 5.46 7.79
C PRO A 244 11.81 5.45 6.30
N LEU A 245 11.13 6.26 5.49
CA LEU A 245 11.32 6.25 4.04
C LEU A 245 12.78 6.38 3.56
N PRO A 246 13.63 7.28 4.10
CA PRO A 246 15.04 7.36 3.69
C PRO A 246 15.81 6.04 3.91
N ASP A 247 15.51 5.34 5.00
CA ASP A 247 16.10 4.06 5.36
C ASP A 247 15.59 2.94 4.45
N VAL A 248 14.30 2.96 4.10
CA VAL A 248 13.70 2.05 3.12
C VAL A 248 14.40 2.19 1.77
N LEU A 249 14.59 3.42 1.26
CA LEU A 249 15.31 3.68 0.02
C LEU A 249 16.72 3.09 0.07
N ARG A 250 17.44 3.30 1.17
CA ARG A 250 18.79 2.75 1.34
C ARG A 250 18.83 1.22 1.38
N ILE A 251 17.84 0.57 1.99
CA ILE A 251 17.68 -0.89 1.95
C ILE A 251 17.42 -1.34 0.51
N TRP A 252 16.52 -0.66 -0.18
CA TRP A 252 16.12 -0.98 -1.55
C TRP A 252 17.24 -0.79 -2.56
N ASP A 253 18.10 0.22 -2.40
CA ASP A 253 19.34 0.36 -3.19
C ASP A 253 20.19 -0.92 -3.12
N THR A 254 20.30 -1.49 -1.91
CA THR A 254 21.07 -2.73 -1.71
C THR A 254 20.35 -3.92 -2.31
N LEU A 255 19.05 -4.05 -2.07
CA LEU A 255 18.25 -5.15 -2.61
C LEU A 255 18.29 -5.15 -4.14
N PHE A 256 18.00 -4.03 -4.79
CA PHE A 256 17.94 -3.96 -6.25
C PHE A 256 19.31 -4.06 -6.93
N SER A 257 20.40 -3.81 -6.20
CA SER A 257 21.76 -4.10 -6.68
C SER A 257 22.11 -5.59 -6.72
N ASP A 258 21.38 -6.44 -5.99
CA ASP A 258 21.61 -7.89 -5.93
C ASP A 258 20.73 -8.63 -6.97
N GLU A 259 21.31 -9.59 -7.68
CA GLU A 259 20.58 -10.47 -8.60
C GLU A 259 19.63 -11.42 -7.85
N ASN A 260 20.00 -11.81 -6.62
CA ASN A 260 19.22 -12.66 -5.72
C ASN A 260 18.55 -11.84 -4.61
N ARG A 261 18.05 -10.65 -4.94
CA ARG A 261 17.49 -9.66 -4.00
C ARG A 261 16.52 -10.20 -2.96
N PHE A 262 15.63 -11.11 -3.33
CA PHE A 262 14.65 -11.68 -2.39
C PHE A 262 15.29 -12.71 -1.45
N ASP A 263 16.32 -13.42 -1.91
CA ASP A 263 17.16 -14.26 -1.05
C ASP A 263 17.97 -13.37 -0.08
N PHE A 264 18.48 -12.23 -0.56
CA PHE A 264 19.16 -11.23 0.27
C PHE A 264 18.23 -10.58 1.29
N LEU A 265 16.99 -10.27 0.93
CA LEU A 265 15.95 -9.78 1.86
C LEU A 265 15.80 -10.70 3.07
N ILE A 266 15.82 -12.02 2.87
CA ILE A 266 15.75 -12.96 3.99
C ILE A 266 16.99 -12.89 4.88
N TYR A 267 18.18 -12.59 4.34
CA TYR A 267 19.36 -12.31 5.17
C TYR A 267 19.20 -11.03 5.99
N VAL A 268 18.58 -9.98 5.42
CA VAL A 268 18.26 -8.75 6.14
C VAL A 268 17.30 -9.03 7.29
N CYS A 269 16.19 -9.75 7.04
CA CYS A 269 15.25 -10.16 8.08
C CYS A 269 15.93 -11.02 9.17
N CYS A 270 16.83 -11.93 8.79
CA CYS A 270 17.57 -12.75 9.75
C CYS A 270 18.55 -11.90 10.58
N ALA A 271 19.22 -10.92 9.97
CA ALA A 271 20.10 -10.00 10.65
C ALA A 271 19.36 -9.16 11.69
N MET A 272 18.16 -8.65 11.36
CA MET A 272 17.29 -7.95 12.31
C MET A 272 17.04 -8.77 13.58
N ILE A 273 16.72 -10.07 13.43
CA ILE A 273 16.48 -10.96 14.57
C ILE A 273 17.76 -11.16 15.39
N ILE A 274 18.89 -11.43 14.74
CA ILE A 274 20.16 -11.72 15.42
C ILE A 274 20.69 -10.50 16.18
N ILE A 275 20.50 -9.29 15.64
CA ILE A 275 20.88 -8.05 16.34
C ILE A 275 20.13 -7.91 17.67
N LEU A 276 18.89 -8.36 17.73
CA LEU A 276 18.05 -8.33 18.93
C LEU A 276 18.23 -9.54 19.85
N ARG A 277 19.19 -10.44 19.57
CA ARG A 277 19.42 -11.71 20.28
C ARG A 277 19.30 -11.60 21.79
N ASN A 278 20.04 -10.70 22.42
CA ASN A 278 20.12 -10.63 23.89
C ASN A 278 18.75 -10.32 24.50
N GLN A 279 18.00 -9.40 23.89
CA GLN A 279 16.65 -9.04 24.32
C GLN A 279 15.67 -10.19 24.09
N LEU A 280 15.79 -10.90 22.96
CA LEU A 280 14.92 -12.03 22.61
C LEU A 280 15.09 -13.23 23.55
N LEU A 281 16.32 -13.51 23.99
CA LEU A 281 16.61 -14.62 24.89
C LEU A 281 16.08 -14.36 26.31
N GLU A 282 16.19 -13.13 26.78
CA GLU A 282 15.68 -12.69 28.08
C GLU A 282 14.15 -12.55 28.09
N GLY A 283 13.56 -12.15 26.97
CA GLY A 283 12.14 -11.86 26.83
C GLY A 283 11.20 -13.08 26.88
N ASP A 284 9.93 -12.81 27.18
CA ASP A 284 8.82 -13.75 27.07
C ASP A 284 8.11 -13.62 25.70
N PHE A 285 7.09 -14.46 25.44
CA PHE A 285 6.40 -14.47 24.15
C PHE A 285 5.83 -13.08 23.78
N SER A 286 5.15 -12.43 24.73
CA SER A 286 4.51 -11.13 24.52
C SER A 286 5.53 -10.03 24.23
N SER A 287 6.60 -9.97 25.01
CA SER A 287 7.67 -8.98 24.82
C SER A 287 8.40 -9.18 23.51
N ASN A 288 8.70 -10.44 23.15
CA ASN A 288 9.42 -10.77 21.92
C ASN A 288 8.59 -10.48 20.66
N ILE A 289 7.30 -10.83 20.64
CA ILE A 289 6.41 -10.46 19.54
C ILE A 289 6.33 -8.94 19.40
N LYS A 290 6.13 -8.22 20.51
CA LYS A 290 6.06 -6.75 20.47
C LYS A 290 7.35 -6.13 19.96
N LEU A 291 8.50 -6.65 20.37
CA LEU A 291 9.82 -6.20 19.95
C LEU A 291 10.06 -6.44 18.46
N LEU A 292 9.65 -7.60 17.93
CA LEU A 292 9.77 -7.90 16.51
C LEU A 292 8.77 -7.07 15.67
N GLN A 293 7.54 -6.90 16.13
CA GLN A 293 6.54 -6.09 15.40
C GLN A 293 6.84 -4.58 15.42
N ASN A 294 7.60 -4.11 16.42
CA ASN A 294 8.02 -2.72 16.56
C ASN A 294 9.53 -2.68 16.68
N PHE A 295 10.21 -2.91 15.55
CA PHE A 295 11.66 -2.97 15.51
C PHE A 295 12.28 -1.67 16.06
N PRO A 296 13.24 -1.72 16.99
CA PRO A 296 13.83 -0.52 17.56
C PRO A 296 14.54 0.33 16.49
N PRO A 297 14.48 1.67 16.58
CA PRO A 297 15.18 2.54 15.65
C PRO A 297 16.69 2.28 15.72
N MET A 298 17.30 1.99 14.58
CA MET A 298 18.71 1.63 14.44
C MET A 298 19.23 2.05 13.08
N ASP A 299 20.53 2.35 13.00
CA ASP A 299 21.21 2.56 11.73
C ASP A 299 21.12 1.30 10.85
N VAL A 300 20.45 1.45 9.70
CA VAL A 300 20.28 0.43 8.67
C VAL A 300 21.61 -0.16 8.21
N GLN A 301 22.72 0.61 8.21
CA GLN A 301 24.02 0.07 7.80
C GLN A 301 24.48 -1.07 8.70
N VAL A 302 24.12 -1.06 9.98
CA VAL A 302 24.44 -2.16 10.92
C VAL A 302 23.71 -3.43 10.49
N ILE A 303 22.43 -3.31 10.12
CA ILE A 303 21.59 -4.42 9.67
C ILE A 303 22.13 -4.97 8.34
N LEU A 304 22.40 -4.11 7.36
CA LEU A 304 22.91 -4.50 6.06
C LEU A 304 24.30 -5.15 6.15
N THR A 305 25.20 -4.60 6.97
CA THR A 305 26.52 -5.20 7.20
C THR A 305 26.38 -6.59 7.78
N LYS A 306 25.50 -6.76 8.76
CA LYS A 306 25.23 -8.07 9.35
C LYS A 306 24.60 -9.04 8.36
N ALA A 307 23.69 -8.58 7.51
CA ALA A 307 23.09 -9.39 6.45
C ALA A 307 24.15 -9.90 5.45
N VAL A 308 25.10 -9.03 5.06
CA VAL A 308 26.23 -9.40 4.20
C VAL A 308 27.12 -10.44 4.87
N GLU A 309 27.44 -10.30 6.16
CA GLU A 309 28.18 -11.32 6.92
C GLU A 309 27.47 -12.68 6.86
N LEU A 310 26.16 -12.71 7.15
CA LEU A 310 25.35 -13.93 7.13
C LEU A 310 25.29 -14.56 5.73
N SER A 311 25.23 -13.75 4.67
CA SER A 311 25.24 -14.24 3.30
C SER A 311 26.55 -14.93 2.91
N LYS A 312 27.69 -14.45 3.44
CA LYS A 312 29.02 -14.97 3.14
C LYS A 312 29.35 -16.28 3.87
N LEU A 313 28.72 -16.52 5.03
CA LEU A 313 28.87 -17.77 5.77
C LEU A 313 28.33 -19.01 5.00
N LYS A 314 27.66 -18.78 3.85
CA LYS A 314 27.20 -19.82 2.91
C LYS A 314 28.34 -20.44 2.08
N LEU A 315 29.54 -19.85 2.07
CA LEU A 315 30.65 -20.23 1.18
C LEU A 315 31.65 -21.25 1.77
N PHE A 316 31.39 -21.82 2.95
CA PHE A 316 32.22 -22.87 3.54
C PHE A 316 31.38 -24.03 4.08
#